data_AF-A0A0Q9IBY7-F1
#
_entry.id   AF-A0A0Q9IBY7-F1
#
_cell.length_a   1.000
_cell.length_b   1.000
_cell.length_c   1.000
_cell.angle_alpha   90.00
_cell.angle_beta   90.00
_cell.angle_gamma   90.00
#
_symmetry.space_group_name_H-M   'P 1'
#
loop_
_entity.id
_entity.type
_entity.pdbx_description
1 polymer ?
#
loop_
_entity_poly.entity_id
_entity_poly.type
_entity_poly.pdbx_seq_one_letter_code
_entity_poly.pdbx_strand_id
1 'polypeptide(L)'
;MDDSNPVRSFHNDDKQSRHAAHQKTVAANRHDSQRAYDGDRHLRRLFERQAYRKAKEEAGGTVRSYRSTKRLPRLPSESEEEFIKRIRRERERERRGVSAETVRPYVDLSSLTLAQKAQRKAEQAAERKRRQRAGEKARAMDNLDPAELQAISAALDELDAI
;
A
#
# COMPACT_ATOMS: atom_id res chain seq x y z
N MET A 1 48.05 50.06 -37.61
CA MET A 1 47.07 50.91 -36.93
C MET A 1 45.85 50.04 -36.70
N ASP A 2 45.75 49.45 -35.50
CA ASP A 2 44.50 48.87 -34.98
C ASP A 2 44.67 48.69 -33.46
N ASP A 3 44.48 49.80 -32.74
CA ASP A 3 44.55 49.86 -31.28
C ASP A 3 43.24 49.35 -30.68
N SER A 4 43.16 48.03 -30.55
CA SER A 4 42.06 47.33 -29.88
C SER A 4 42.25 47.44 -28.36
N ASN A 5 41.58 48.41 -27.73
CA ASN A 5 41.72 48.72 -26.30
C ASN A 5 40.88 47.75 -25.41
N PRO A 6 41.48 46.85 -24.60
CA PRO A 6 40.75 45.76 -23.95
C PRO A 6 40.16 46.08 -22.56
N VAL A 7 40.08 47.35 -22.15
CA VAL A 7 39.85 47.72 -20.73
C VAL A 7 38.37 47.73 -20.30
N ARG A 8 37.41 47.41 -21.18
CA ARG A 8 35.96 47.55 -20.89
C ARG A 8 35.19 46.26 -20.52
N SER A 9 35.79 45.07 -20.54
CA SER A 9 35.04 43.82 -20.26
C SER A 9 34.94 43.45 -18.78
N PHE A 10 35.99 43.68 -17.98
CA PHE A 10 36.07 43.15 -16.60
C PHE A 10 35.02 43.71 -15.61
N HIS A 11 34.54 44.94 -15.81
CA HIS A 11 33.56 45.56 -14.88
C HIS A 11 32.12 45.09 -15.09
N ASN A 12 31.80 44.46 -16.24
CA ASN A 12 30.45 43.97 -16.52
C ASN A 12 30.23 42.56 -15.94
N ASP A 13 31.27 41.72 -15.93
CA ASP A 13 31.20 40.36 -15.39
C ASP A 13 30.96 40.35 -13.87
N ASP A 14 31.57 41.28 -13.14
CA ASP A 14 31.34 41.45 -11.70
C ASP A 14 29.90 41.89 -11.38
N LYS A 15 29.30 42.75 -12.20
CA LYS A 15 27.90 43.18 -12.02
C LYS A 15 26.93 42.05 -12.33
N GLN A 16 27.19 41.27 -13.38
CA GLN A 16 26.37 40.11 -13.75
C GLN A 16 26.48 39.00 -12.70
N SER A 17 27.67 38.74 -12.16
CA SER A 17 27.91 37.77 -11.09
C SER A 17 27.16 38.14 -9.80
N ARG A 18 27.23 39.40 -9.37
CA ARG A 18 26.49 39.91 -8.19
C ARG A 18 24.97 39.81 -8.38
N HIS A 19 24.47 40.14 -9.57
CA HIS A 19 23.06 40.01 -9.90
C HIS A 19 22.60 38.55 -9.87
N ALA A 20 23.39 37.61 -10.43
CA ALA A 20 23.09 36.19 -10.37
C ALA A 20 23.11 35.63 -8.93
N ALA A 21 24.06 36.06 -8.10
CA ALA A 21 24.09 35.71 -6.68
C ALA A 21 22.86 36.24 -5.94
N HIS A 22 22.46 37.49 -6.18
CA HIS A 22 21.24 38.06 -5.61
C HIS A 22 19.99 37.28 -6.03
N GLN A 23 19.84 36.95 -7.32
CA GLN A 23 18.73 36.13 -7.81
C GLN A 23 18.66 34.75 -7.14
N LYS A 24 19.82 34.09 -6.93
CA LYS A 24 19.89 32.82 -6.21
C LYS A 24 19.39 32.95 -4.76
N THR A 25 19.82 33.99 -4.04
CA THR A 25 19.35 34.24 -2.66
C THR A 25 17.85 34.53 -2.60
N VAL A 26 17.32 35.32 -3.53
CA VAL A 26 15.88 35.58 -3.64
C VAL A 26 15.10 34.31 -3.94
N ALA A 27 15.60 33.45 -4.83
CA ALA A 27 14.99 32.17 -5.15
C ALA A 27 14.98 31.21 -3.94
N ALA A 28 16.09 31.13 -3.20
CA ALA A 28 16.20 30.35 -1.98
C ALA A 28 15.19 30.82 -0.91
N ASN A 29 15.15 32.13 -0.64
CA ASN A 29 14.20 32.70 0.32
C ASN A 29 12.74 32.46 -0.08
N ARG A 30 12.41 32.56 -1.37
CA ARG A 30 11.06 32.21 -1.89
C ARG A 30 10.73 30.75 -1.63
N HIS A 31 11.65 29.85 -1.94
CA HIS A 31 11.46 28.42 -1.73
C HIS A 31 11.29 28.08 -0.25
N ASP A 32 12.06 28.70 0.65
CA ASP A 32 11.94 28.47 2.09
C ASP A 32 10.63 29.04 2.65
N SER A 33 10.21 30.22 2.19
CA SER A 33 8.89 30.78 2.52
C SER A 33 7.74 29.88 2.02
N GLN A 34 7.89 29.29 0.83
CA GLN A 34 6.89 28.39 0.26
C GLN A 34 6.80 27.10 1.08
N ARG A 35 7.94 26.53 1.48
CA ARG A 35 7.99 25.36 2.37
C ARG A 35 7.31 25.63 3.71
N ALA A 36 7.58 26.78 4.32
CA ALA A 36 6.94 27.17 5.58
C ALA A 36 5.42 27.29 5.41
N TYR A 37 4.96 27.98 4.35
CA TYR A 37 3.55 28.12 4.04
C TYR A 37 2.86 26.77 3.80
N ASP A 38 3.49 25.87 3.05
CA ASP A 38 2.95 24.54 2.78
C ASP A 38 2.89 23.67 4.05
N GLY A 39 3.88 23.81 4.95
CA GLY A 39 3.89 23.20 6.28
C GLY A 39 2.71 23.65 7.13
N ASP A 40 2.52 24.97 7.28
CA ASP A 40 1.41 25.54 8.04
C ASP A 40 0.05 25.14 7.47
N ARG A 41 -0.08 25.17 6.14
CA ARG A 41 -1.28 24.71 5.44
C ARG A 41 -1.57 23.24 5.68
N HIS A 42 -0.54 22.40 5.72
CA HIS A 42 -0.68 20.99 6.05
C HIS A 42 -1.19 20.78 7.49
N LEU A 43 -0.60 21.49 8.45
CA LEU A 43 -1.02 21.43 9.86
C LEU A 43 -2.46 21.88 10.04
N ARG A 44 -2.86 23.02 9.46
CA ARG A 44 -4.25 23.51 9.49
C ARG A 44 -5.23 22.47 8.99
N ARG A 45 -4.94 21.83 7.85
CA ARG A 45 -5.78 20.75 7.29
C ARG A 45 -5.88 19.54 8.21
N LEU A 46 -4.82 19.18 8.95
CA LEU A 46 -4.88 18.10 9.91
C LEU A 46 -5.80 18.44 11.08
N PHE A 47 -5.69 19.65 11.63
CA PHE A 47 -6.58 20.14 12.68
C PHE A 47 -8.04 20.19 12.22
N GLU A 48 -8.32 20.75 11.04
CA GLU A 48 -9.66 20.77 10.44
C GLU A 48 -10.25 19.36 10.27
N ARG A 49 -9.45 18.39 9.82
CA ARG A 49 -9.88 17.00 9.68
C ARG A 49 -10.20 16.36 11.03
N GLN A 50 -9.41 16.65 12.06
CA GLN A 50 -9.67 16.14 13.42
C GLN A 50 -10.93 16.76 14.01
N ALA A 51 -11.10 18.08 13.88
CA ALA A 51 -12.31 18.78 14.31
C ALA A 51 -13.56 18.21 13.62
N TYR A 52 -13.50 17.98 12.30
CA TYR A 52 -14.60 17.36 11.55
C TYR A 52 -14.94 15.94 12.05
N ARG A 53 -13.93 15.13 12.40
CA ARG A 53 -14.16 13.79 12.98
C ARG A 53 -14.89 13.87 14.32
N LYS A 54 -14.43 14.74 15.21
CA LYS A 54 -15.07 14.97 16.52
C LYS A 54 -16.51 15.44 16.38
N ALA A 55 -16.76 16.44 15.53
CA ALA A 55 -18.11 16.94 15.28
C ALA A 55 -19.05 15.85 14.70
N LYS A 56 -18.51 14.93 13.88
CA LYS A 56 -19.28 13.79 13.37
C LYS A 56 -19.58 12.77 14.47
N GLU A 57 -18.59 12.47 15.33
CA GLU A 57 -18.73 11.57 16.47
C GLU A 57 -19.75 12.08 17.49
N GLU A 58 -19.72 13.39 17.80
CA GLU A 58 -20.71 14.08 18.63
C GLU A 58 -22.14 13.99 18.04
N ALA A 59 -22.25 14.03 16.71
CA ALA A 59 -23.51 13.81 16.00
C ALA A 59 -23.91 12.32 15.87
N GLY A 60 -23.18 11.39 16.53
CA GLY A 60 -23.42 9.95 16.50
C GLY A 60 -23.03 9.26 15.19
N GLY A 61 -22.25 9.94 14.34
CA GLY A 61 -21.78 9.43 13.05
C GLY A 61 -20.28 9.18 13.01
N THR A 62 -19.83 8.30 12.11
CA THR A 62 -18.41 8.05 11.87
C THR A 62 -17.97 8.60 10.53
N VAL A 63 -16.77 9.18 10.46
CA VAL A 63 -16.18 9.59 9.18
C VAL A 63 -15.68 8.36 8.42
N ARG A 64 -16.13 8.19 7.17
CA ARG A 64 -15.64 7.12 6.30
C ARG A 64 -14.13 7.25 6.10
N SER A 65 -13.38 6.21 6.48
CA SER A 65 -11.94 6.17 6.22
C SER A 65 -11.68 6.16 4.72
N TYR A 66 -10.94 7.14 4.21
CA TYR A 66 -10.39 7.07 2.86
C TYR A 66 -9.18 6.14 2.88
N ARG A 67 -9.31 4.95 2.30
CA ARG A 67 -8.16 4.08 2.04
C ARG A 67 -7.41 4.65 0.84
N SER A 68 -6.17 5.10 1.04
CA SER A 68 -5.31 5.45 -0.09
C SER A 68 -5.15 4.22 -0.96
N THR A 69 -5.64 4.29 -2.21
CA THR A 69 -5.36 3.21 -3.17
C THR A 69 -3.87 3.29 -3.51
N LYS A 70 -3.14 2.18 -3.32
CA LYS A 70 -1.76 2.08 -3.80
C LYS A 70 -1.80 2.38 -5.30
N ARG A 71 -1.13 3.45 -5.72
CA ARG A 71 -0.93 3.77 -7.14
C ARG A 71 0.34 3.05 -7.55
N LEU A 72 0.18 1.98 -8.32
CA LEU A 72 1.35 1.32 -8.89
C LEU A 72 1.86 2.19 -10.04
N PRO A 73 3.18 2.34 -10.19
CA PRO A 73 3.75 3.12 -11.27
C PRO A 73 3.42 2.47 -12.62
N ARG A 74 3.40 3.31 -13.66
CA ARG A 74 3.26 2.86 -15.03
C ARG A 74 4.60 2.24 -15.48
N LEU A 75 4.55 1.09 -16.15
CA LEU A 75 5.72 0.43 -16.73
C LEU A 75 6.19 1.19 -18.00
N PRO A 76 7.50 1.19 -18.32
CA PRO A 76 8.04 1.99 -19.42
C PRO A 76 7.45 1.69 -20.80
N SER A 77 7.00 0.46 -21.03
CA SER A 77 6.52 -0.03 -22.33
C SER A 77 5.01 -0.25 -22.40
N GLU A 78 4.24 0.08 -21.35
CA GLU A 78 2.81 -0.20 -21.33
C GLU A 78 1.98 0.97 -21.87
N SER A 79 0.98 0.66 -22.70
CA SER A 79 -0.06 1.60 -23.10
C SER A 79 -0.99 1.95 -21.92
N GLU A 80 -1.78 3.01 -22.05
CA GLU A 80 -2.72 3.44 -20.99
C GLU A 80 -3.78 2.36 -20.74
N GLU A 81 -4.23 1.69 -21.79
CA GLU A 81 -5.19 0.59 -21.67
C GLU A 81 -4.61 -0.62 -20.94
N GLU A 82 -3.36 -0.98 -21.24
CA GLU A 82 -2.66 -2.08 -20.57
C GLU A 82 -2.41 -1.76 -19.10
N PHE A 83 -2.02 -0.52 -18.79
CA PHE A 83 -1.89 -0.04 -17.42
C PHE A 83 -3.21 -0.22 -16.66
N ILE A 84 -4.32 0.31 -17.19
CA ILE A 84 -5.63 0.20 -16.54
C ILE A 84 -6.04 -1.26 -16.35
N LYS A 85 -5.85 -2.11 -17.38
CA LYS A 85 -6.14 -3.56 -17.30
C LYS A 85 -5.31 -4.25 -16.21
N ARG A 86 -4.01 -3.96 -16.14
CA ARG A 86 -3.10 -4.52 -15.12
C ARG A 86 -3.51 -4.11 -13.72
N ILE A 87 -3.74 -2.82 -13.48
CA ILE A 87 -4.18 -2.30 -12.18
C ILE A 87 -5.50 -2.94 -11.74
N ARG A 88 -6.47 -3.09 -12.66
CA ARG A 88 -7.75 -3.74 -12.35
C ARG A 88 -7.54 -5.19 -11.92
N ARG A 89 -6.73 -5.95 -12.66
CA ARG A 89 -6.40 -7.35 -12.36
C ARG A 89 -5.70 -7.50 -11.01
N GLU A 90 -4.72 -6.65 -10.72
CA GLU A 90 -3.99 -6.68 -9.44
C GLU A 90 -4.91 -6.35 -8.26
N ARG A 91 -5.76 -5.32 -8.38
CA ARG A 91 -6.76 -4.98 -7.35
C ARG A 91 -7.76 -6.11 -7.12
N GLU A 92 -8.16 -6.81 -8.18
CA GLU A 92 -9.07 -7.96 -8.07
C GLU A 92 -8.39 -9.15 -7.37
N ARG A 93 -7.10 -9.40 -7.65
CA ARG A 93 -6.31 -10.40 -6.92
C ARG A 93 -6.19 -10.07 -5.44
N GLU A 94 -5.86 -8.82 -5.10
CA GLU A 94 -5.81 -8.35 -3.70
C GLU A 94 -7.16 -8.54 -2.99
N ARG A 95 -8.27 -8.14 -3.63
CA ARG A 95 -9.62 -8.32 -3.06
C ARG A 95 -9.97 -9.79 -2.81
N ARG A 96 -9.52 -10.69 -3.69
CA ARG A 96 -9.72 -12.13 -3.55
C ARG A 96 -8.72 -12.80 -2.58
N GLY A 97 -7.75 -12.05 -2.06
CA GLY A 97 -6.67 -12.60 -1.23
C GLY A 97 -5.72 -13.52 -2.01
N VAL A 98 -5.64 -13.39 -3.33
CA VAL A 98 -4.73 -14.17 -4.18
C VAL A 98 -3.36 -13.50 -4.19
N SER A 99 -2.54 -13.80 -3.18
CA SER A 99 -1.10 -13.51 -3.15
C SER A 99 -0.32 -14.54 -3.97
N ALA A 100 0.94 -14.23 -4.30
CA ALA A 100 1.85 -15.17 -4.98
C ALA A 100 1.97 -16.52 -4.26
N GLU A 101 1.83 -16.53 -2.93
CA GLU A 101 1.86 -17.74 -2.09
C GLU A 101 0.59 -18.60 -2.26
N THR A 102 -0.56 -17.97 -2.49
CA THR A 102 -1.82 -18.67 -2.78
C THR A 102 -2.00 -19.09 -4.23
N VAL A 103 -1.18 -18.59 -5.16
CA VAL A 103 -1.20 -19.05 -6.55
C VAL A 103 -0.62 -20.45 -6.61
N ARG A 104 -1.47 -21.44 -6.93
CA ARG A 104 -1.04 -22.83 -7.03
C ARG A 104 0.01 -22.97 -8.13
N PRO A 105 1.21 -23.51 -7.83
CA PRO A 105 2.21 -23.75 -8.85
C PRO A 105 1.69 -24.75 -9.89
N TYR A 106 2.03 -24.51 -11.15
CA TYR A 106 1.78 -25.48 -12.21
C TYR A 106 2.63 -26.72 -11.94
N VAL A 107 2.02 -27.90 -12.05
CA VAL A 107 2.75 -29.17 -11.99
C VAL A 107 2.46 -29.91 -13.27
N ASP A 108 3.52 -30.19 -14.03
CA ASP A 108 3.42 -31.02 -15.22
C ASP A 108 3.04 -32.45 -14.83
N LEU A 109 2.07 -33.01 -15.55
CA LEU A 109 1.53 -34.36 -15.36
C LEU A 109 1.87 -35.28 -16.54
N SER A 110 2.62 -34.80 -17.53
CA SER A 110 2.99 -35.55 -18.74
C SER A 110 3.75 -36.84 -18.42
N SER A 111 4.66 -36.78 -17.44
CA SER A 111 5.51 -37.88 -16.99
C SER A 111 4.81 -38.91 -16.08
N LEU A 112 3.57 -38.65 -15.65
CA LEU A 112 2.86 -39.53 -14.72
C LEU A 112 2.02 -40.58 -15.45
N THR A 113 2.08 -41.80 -14.95
CA THR A 113 1.19 -42.89 -15.39
C THR A 113 -0.26 -42.64 -14.96
N LEU A 114 -1.21 -43.34 -15.58
CA LEU A 114 -2.64 -43.20 -15.25
C LEU A 114 -2.93 -43.54 -13.79
N ALA A 115 -2.27 -44.55 -13.23
CA ALA A 115 -2.41 -44.93 -11.82
C ALA A 115 -1.91 -43.82 -10.87
N GLN A 116 -0.74 -43.22 -11.17
CA GLN A 116 -0.20 -42.12 -10.39
C GLN A 116 -1.07 -40.85 -10.48
N LYS A 117 -1.67 -40.58 -11.65
CA LYS A 117 -2.65 -39.50 -11.82
C LYS A 117 -3.89 -39.72 -10.96
N ALA A 118 -4.38 -40.96 -10.88
CA ALA A 118 -5.53 -41.31 -10.05
C ALA A 118 -5.24 -41.14 -8.56
N GLN A 119 -4.08 -41.63 -8.08
CA GLN A 119 -3.64 -41.46 -6.69
C GLN A 119 -3.52 -39.98 -6.33
N ARG A 120 -2.86 -39.19 -7.17
CA ARG A 120 -2.71 -37.74 -6.96
C ARG A 120 -4.07 -37.02 -6.89
N LYS A 121 -5.05 -37.45 -7.68
CA LYS A 121 -6.43 -36.91 -7.62
C LYS A 121 -7.10 -37.23 -6.28
N ALA A 122 -6.91 -38.44 -5.76
CA ALA A 122 -7.44 -38.84 -4.45
C ALA A 122 -6.79 -38.04 -3.31
N GLU A 123 -5.48 -37.86 -3.34
CA GLU A 123 -4.74 -37.04 -2.36
C GLU A 123 -5.23 -35.58 -2.35
N GLN A 124 -5.42 -34.98 -3.53
CA GLN A 124 -5.97 -33.61 -3.64
C GLN A 124 -7.39 -33.51 -3.10
N ALA A 125 -8.23 -34.52 -3.33
CA ALA A 125 -9.59 -34.55 -2.79
C ALA A 125 -9.58 -34.66 -1.26
N ALA A 126 -8.70 -35.50 -0.71
CA ALA A 126 -8.50 -35.63 0.73
C ALA A 126 -7.99 -34.31 1.34
N GLU A 127 -7.02 -33.65 0.70
CA GLU A 127 -6.49 -32.36 1.15
C GLU A 127 -7.57 -31.26 1.15
N ARG A 128 -8.40 -31.19 0.10
CA ARG A 128 -9.55 -30.26 0.05
C ARG A 128 -10.51 -30.50 1.21
N LYS A 129 -10.87 -31.77 1.48
CA LYS A 129 -11.74 -32.11 2.61
C LYS A 129 -11.10 -31.74 3.96
N ARG A 130 -9.78 -31.96 4.14
CA ARG A 130 -9.06 -31.55 5.35
C ARG A 130 -9.10 -30.03 5.55
N ARG A 131 -8.82 -29.25 4.50
CA ARG A 131 -8.90 -27.78 4.55
C ARG A 131 -10.30 -27.27 4.83
N GLN A 132 -11.32 -27.88 4.20
CA GLN A 132 -12.71 -27.53 4.45
C GLN A 132 -13.07 -27.74 5.93
N ARG A 133 -12.77 -28.92 6.49
CA ARG A 133 -13.02 -29.21 7.91
C ARG A 133 -12.26 -28.26 8.84
N ALA A 134 -11.02 -27.90 8.52
CA ALA A 134 -10.26 -26.92 9.30
C ALA A 134 -10.91 -25.52 9.25
N GLY A 135 -11.38 -25.10 8.08
CA GLY A 135 -12.10 -23.82 7.93
C GLY A 135 -13.45 -23.80 8.62
N GLU A 136 -14.20 -24.90 8.59
CA GLU A 136 -15.47 -25.05 9.33
C GLU A 136 -15.22 -24.99 10.84
N LYS A 137 -14.18 -25.66 11.36
CA LYS A 137 -13.78 -25.55 12.77
C LYS A 137 -13.41 -24.12 13.17
N ALA A 138 -12.62 -23.43 12.36
CA ALA A 138 -12.24 -22.04 12.63
C ALA A 138 -13.47 -21.12 12.68
N ARG A 139 -14.39 -21.25 11.71
CA ARG A 139 -15.64 -20.49 11.70
C ARG A 139 -16.57 -20.84 12.86
N ALA A 140 -16.59 -22.10 13.30
CA ALA A 140 -17.35 -22.50 14.47
C ALA A 140 -16.79 -21.83 15.73
N MET A 141 -15.47 -21.74 15.86
CA MET A 141 -14.79 -21.04 16.96
C MET A 141 -15.06 -19.53 16.96
N ASP A 142 -15.07 -18.89 15.78
CA ASP A 142 -15.32 -17.45 15.64
C ASP A 142 -16.77 -17.03 15.98
N ASN A 143 -17.72 -17.96 16.00
CA ASN A 143 -19.14 -17.70 16.30
C ASN A 143 -19.53 -18.07 17.74
N LEU A 144 -18.58 -18.52 18.58
CA LEU A 144 -18.84 -18.81 19.99
C LEU A 144 -18.87 -17.49 20.78
N ASP A 145 -19.85 -17.36 21.67
CA ASP A 145 -19.92 -16.24 22.62
C ASP A 145 -18.68 -16.33 23.56
N PRO A 146 -17.98 -15.23 23.88
CA PRO A 146 -16.86 -15.25 24.83
C PRO A 146 -17.13 -16.01 26.14
N ALA A 147 -18.38 -16.05 26.61
CA ALA A 147 -18.76 -16.86 27.79
C ALA A 147 -18.64 -18.38 27.54
N GLU A 148 -18.96 -18.85 26.33
CA GLU A 148 -18.85 -20.26 25.95
C GLU A 148 -17.39 -20.68 25.77
N LEU A 149 -16.53 -19.78 25.27
CA LEU A 149 -15.08 -20.02 25.17
C LEU A 149 -14.43 -20.14 26.55
N GLN A 150 -14.85 -19.34 27.54
CA GLN A 150 -14.37 -19.46 28.91
C GLN A 150 -14.80 -20.78 29.56
N ALA A 151 -16.03 -21.23 29.31
CA ALA A 151 -16.51 -22.52 29.82
C ALA A 151 -15.74 -23.71 29.21
N ILE A 152 -15.43 -23.66 27.91
CA ILE A 152 -14.64 -24.70 27.23
C ILE A 152 -13.20 -24.71 27.75
N SER A 153 -12.60 -23.53 27.99
CA SER A 153 -11.25 -23.42 28.58
C SER A 153 -11.21 -24.01 29.98
N ALA A 154 -12.16 -23.64 30.84
CA ALA A 154 -12.23 -24.14 32.22
C ALA A 154 -12.42 -25.67 32.27
N ALA A 155 -13.26 -26.23 31.39
CA ALA A 155 -13.47 -27.67 31.30
C ALA A 155 -12.23 -28.43 30.79
N LEU A 156 -11.38 -27.81 29.96
CA LEU A 156 -10.10 -28.37 29.53
C LEU A 156 -9.07 -28.36 30.66
N ASP A 157 -9.01 -27.29 31.44
CA ASP A 157 -8.10 -27.19 32.61
C ASP A 157 -8.47 -28.21 33.71
N GLU A 158 -9.76 -28.52 33.89
CA GLU A 158 -10.23 -29.57 34.82
C GLU A 158 -9.86 -30.99 34.37
N LEU A 159 -9.77 -31.23 33.05
CA LEU A 159 -9.37 -32.54 32.50
C LEU A 159 -7.87 -32.79 32.60
N ASP A 160 -7.05 -31.74 32.49
CA ASP A 160 -5.59 -31.83 32.66
C ASP A 160 -5.16 -31.89 34.15
N ALA A 161 -6.08 -31.63 35.07
CA ALA A 161 -5.86 -31.73 36.52
C ALA A 161 -6.13 -33.13 37.12
N ILE A 162 -6.57 -34.09 36.30
CA ILE A 162 -6.83 -35.51 36.66
C ILE A 162 -5.68 -36.38 36.16
#